data_AF-K3Z0K0-F1
#
_entry.id   AF-K3Z0K0-F1
#
_cell.length_a   1.000
_cell.length_b   1.000
_cell.length_c   1.000
_cell.angle_alpha   90.00
_cell.angle_beta   90.00
_cell.angle_gamma   90.00
#
_symmetry.space_group_name_H-M   'P 1'
#
loop_
_entity.id
_entity.type
_entity.pdbx_description
1 polymer ?
#
loop_
_entity_poly.entity_id
_entity_poly.type
_entity_poly.pdbx_seq_one_letter_code
_entity_poly.pdbx_strand_id
1 'polypeptide(L)'
;MASASAAAGLAPSAAAPVLRIRPPPAWTAEEDARLERLAREHGCRHWRRVAASLLTGRSSRQCRDRWRHHLARDVYHRPFTARDDDDLARLYVRHAGRWRDISRAVHGRTSRAMRRRWRELRDSDAFLSKLWRPRPPPPAPWTDAGA
;
A
#
# COMPACT_ATOMS: atom_id res chain seq x y z
N MET A 1 -23.48 -63.64 -35.83
CA MET A 1 -22.12 -63.07 -35.89
C MET A 1 -22.12 -61.74 -35.15
N ALA A 2 -21.78 -61.73 -33.85
CA ALA A 2 -21.71 -60.49 -33.07
C ALA A 2 -20.25 -60.02 -33.02
N SER A 3 -19.94 -58.92 -33.72
CA SER A 3 -18.64 -58.26 -33.65
C SER A 3 -18.51 -57.53 -32.32
N ALA A 4 -17.54 -57.93 -31.50
CA ALA A 4 -17.10 -57.16 -30.34
C ALA A 4 -16.07 -56.11 -30.79
N SER A 5 -16.40 -54.83 -30.62
CA SER A 5 -15.46 -53.72 -30.83
C SER A 5 -14.61 -53.51 -29.58
N ALA A 6 -13.29 -53.54 -29.74
CA ALA A 6 -12.33 -53.35 -28.66
C ALA A 6 -12.23 -51.87 -28.29
N ALA A 7 -12.58 -51.53 -27.05
CA ALA A 7 -12.29 -50.21 -26.48
C ALA A 7 -10.80 -50.18 -26.07
N ALA A 8 -10.00 -49.41 -26.81
CA ALA A 8 -8.62 -49.13 -26.47
C ALA A 8 -8.54 -48.40 -25.13
N GLY A 9 -7.84 -49.01 -24.16
CA GLY A 9 -7.57 -48.42 -22.86
C GLY A 9 -6.69 -47.17 -23.01
N LEU A 10 -7.24 -46.01 -22.65
CA LEU A 10 -6.46 -44.79 -22.43
C LEU A 10 -5.54 -45.00 -21.23
N ALA A 11 -4.23 -44.99 -21.48
CA ALA A 11 -3.22 -44.99 -20.44
C ALA A 11 -3.38 -43.75 -19.53
N PRO A 12 -3.26 -43.89 -18.19
CA PRO A 12 -3.37 -42.76 -17.29
C PRO A 12 -2.21 -41.79 -17.50
N SER A 13 -2.55 -40.54 -17.83
CA SER A 13 -1.62 -39.42 -17.94
C SER A 13 -0.82 -39.27 -16.64
N ALA A 14 0.51 -39.18 -16.75
CA ALA A 14 1.43 -39.04 -15.62
C ALA A 14 1.01 -37.85 -14.74
N ALA A 15 0.58 -38.13 -13.52
CA ALA A 15 0.13 -37.12 -12.57
C ALA A 15 1.28 -36.14 -12.28
N ALA A 16 1.03 -34.85 -12.54
CA ALA A 16 1.99 -33.79 -12.26
C ALA A 16 2.39 -33.78 -10.77
N PRO A 17 3.65 -33.45 -10.43
CA PRO A 17 4.10 -33.43 -9.04
C PRO A 17 3.34 -32.37 -8.24
N VAL A 18 2.55 -32.82 -7.26
CA VAL A 18 1.84 -31.94 -6.32
C VAL A 18 2.86 -31.38 -5.32
N LEU A 19 3.27 -30.12 -5.52
CA LEU A 19 4.11 -29.42 -4.56
C LEU A 19 3.31 -29.11 -3.29
N ARG A 20 3.60 -29.84 -2.21
CA ARG A 20 3.06 -29.54 -0.87
C ARG A 20 3.81 -28.35 -0.28
N ILE A 21 3.29 -27.14 -0.51
CA ILE A 21 3.82 -25.92 0.11
C ILE A 21 3.50 -25.97 1.61
N ARG A 22 4.50 -26.14 2.47
CA ARG A 22 4.33 -25.88 3.92
C ARG A 22 4.29 -24.36 4.15
N PRO A 23 3.18 -23.80 4.65
CA PRO A 23 3.15 -22.40 5.01
C PRO A 23 4.11 -22.17 6.19
N PRO A 24 4.75 -20.99 6.27
CA PRO A 24 5.56 -20.63 7.42
C PRO A 24 4.70 -20.59 8.69
N PRO A 25 5.28 -20.86 9.88
CA PRO A 25 4.55 -20.86 11.14
C PRO A 25 3.88 -19.50 11.40
N ALA A 26 2.73 -19.50 12.08
CA ALA A 26 2.02 -18.28 12.45
C ALA A 26 2.84 -17.44 13.43
N TRP A 27 2.67 -16.11 13.40
CA TRP A 27 3.32 -15.20 14.36
C TRP A 27 2.60 -15.24 15.70
N THR A 28 3.35 -15.38 16.80
CA THR A 28 2.78 -15.29 18.16
C THR A 28 2.77 -13.86 18.67
N ALA A 29 1.96 -13.58 19.69
CA ALA A 29 1.89 -12.25 20.31
C ALA A 29 3.23 -11.86 20.96
N GLU A 30 3.97 -12.83 21.52
CA GLU A 30 5.28 -12.61 22.11
C GLU A 30 6.34 -12.29 21.04
N GLU A 31 6.30 -12.98 19.89
CA GLU A 31 7.14 -12.66 18.73
C GLU A 31 6.87 -11.24 18.23
N ASP A 32 5.59 -10.87 18.11
CA ASP A 32 5.17 -9.54 17.67
C ASP A 32 5.63 -8.44 18.62
N ALA A 33 5.44 -8.62 19.94
CA ALA A 33 5.88 -7.65 20.95
C ALA A 33 7.40 -7.45 20.95
N ARG A 34 8.17 -8.54 20.78
CA ARG A 34 9.63 -8.45 20.64
C ARG A 34 10.04 -7.76 19.35
N LEU A 35 9.40 -8.12 18.23
CA LEU A 35 9.65 -7.51 16.92
C LEU A 35 9.37 -6.00 16.97
N GLU A 36 8.30 -5.58 17.65
CA GLU A 36 7.94 -4.19 17.80
C GLU A 36 8.97 -3.38 18.59
N ARG A 37 9.41 -3.91 19.73
CA ARG A 37 10.48 -3.29 20.53
C ARG A 37 11.77 -3.17 19.71
N LEU A 38 12.21 -4.25 19.07
CA LEU A 38 13.46 -4.28 18.30
C LEU A 38 13.40 -3.37 17.07
N ALA A 39 12.23 -3.25 16.42
CA ALA A 39 12.04 -2.35 15.28
C ALA A 39 12.08 -0.87 15.69
N ARG A 40 11.60 -0.54 16.89
CA ARG A 40 11.73 0.81 17.48
C ARG A 40 13.18 1.11 17.86
N GLU A 41 13.89 0.14 18.45
CA GLU A 41 15.26 0.31 18.94
C GLU A 41 16.32 0.39 17.81
N HIS A 42 16.30 -0.56 16.88
CA HIS A 42 17.29 -0.62 15.78
C HIS A 42 16.89 0.16 14.53
N GLY A 43 15.66 0.68 14.52
CA GLY A 43 15.06 1.38 13.40
C GLY A 43 14.61 0.47 12.25
N CYS A 44 13.65 0.96 11.47
CA CYS A 44 12.99 0.24 10.37
C CYS A 44 13.86 -0.02 9.11
N ARG A 45 15.19 0.20 9.21
CA ARG A 45 16.14 0.04 8.10
C ARG A 45 17.02 -1.20 8.24
N HIS A 46 17.21 -1.72 9.46
CA HIS A 46 18.19 -2.78 9.77
C HIS A 46 17.54 -4.13 10.10
N TRP A 47 16.67 -4.64 9.21
CA TRP A 47 15.91 -5.87 9.44
C TRP A 47 16.74 -7.14 9.65
N ARG A 48 17.98 -7.17 9.16
CA ARG A 48 18.91 -8.28 9.43
C ARG A 48 19.27 -8.36 10.91
N ARG A 49 19.55 -7.21 11.54
CA ARG A 49 19.86 -7.11 12.96
C ARG A 49 18.62 -7.45 13.80
N VAL A 50 17.46 -6.91 13.42
CA VAL A 50 16.18 -7.23 14.08
C VAL A 50 15.88 -8.72 14.05
N ALA A 51 16.05 -9.39 12.91
CA ALA A 51 15.84 -10.84 12.80
C ALA A 51 16.82 -11.66 13.65
N ALA A 52 18.11 -11.26 13.68
CA ALA A 52 19.10 -11.90 14.54
C ALA A 52 18.75 -11.76 16.03
N SER A 53 18.29 -10.58 16.46
CA SER A 53 17.91 -10.31 17.84
C SER A 53 16.58 -10.96 18.26
N LEU A 54 15.72 -11.34 17.32
CA LEU A 54 14.42 -11.98 17.62
C LEU A 54 14.59 -13.43 18.10
N LEU A 55 15.66 -14.12 17.66
CA LEU A 55 16.04 -15.49 18.04
C LEU A 55 14.96 -16.57 17.77
N THR A 56 13.97 -16.30 16.91
CA THR A 56 12.86 -17.23 16.61
C THR A 56 13.01 -17.96 15.27
N GLY A 57 14.18 -17.88 14.64
CA GLY A 57 14.43 -18.48 13.32
C GLY A 57 13.71 -17.77 12.15
N ARG A 58 13.08 -16.62 12.41
CA ARG A 58 12.42 -15.78 11.38
C ARG A 58 13.46 -15.08 10.52
N SER A 59 13.23 -15.06 9.22
CA SER A 59 14.07 -14.31 8.27
C SER A 59 13.82 -12.80 8.38
N SER A 60 14.82 -11.99 8.00
CA SER A 60 14.69 -10.53 7.93
C SER A 60 13.56 -10.06 7.01
N ARG A 61 13.23 -10.83 5.97
CA ARG A 61 12.09 -10.55 5.09
C ARG A 61 10.77 -10.72 5.83
N GLN A 62 10.61 -11.82 6.56
CA GLN A 62 9.40 -12.08 7.35
C GLN A 62 9.20 -11.00 8.42
N CYS A 63 10.25 -10.63 9.15
CA CYS A 63 10.18 -9.56 10.16
C CYS A 63 9.74 -8.23 9.55
N ARG A 64 10.35 -7.83 8.43
CA ARG A 64 9.98 -6.59 7.73
C ARG A 64 8.53 -6.62 7.25
N ASP A 65 8.10 -7.71 6.65
CA ASP A 65 6.76 -7.82 6.09
C ASP A 65 5.72 -7.85 7.22
N ARG A 66 5.99 -8.54 8.34
CA ARG A 66 5.16 -8.50 9.55
C ARG A 66 5.04 -7.09 10.11
N TRP A 67 6.16 -6.39 10.26
CA TRP A 67 6.18 -5.01 10.74
C TRP A 67 5.36 -4.06 9.86
N ARG A 68 5.61 -4.08 8.54
CA ARG A 68 4.98 -3.16 7.59
C ARG A 68 3.48 -3.39 7.45
N HIS A 69 3.01 -4.63 7.59
CA HIS A 69 1.62 -4.96 7.36
C HIS A 69 0.77 -4.97 8.63
N HIS A 70 1.34 -5.38 9.78
CA HIS A 70 0.57 -5.63 10.99
C HIS A 70 0.96 -4.73 12.17
N LEU A 71 2.25 -4.56 12.47
CA LEU A 71 2.68 -3.91 13.71
C LEU A 71 2.75 -2.38 13.60
N ALA A 72 3.24 -1.85 12.49
CA ALA A 72 3.36 -0.41 12.31
C ALA A 72 2.07 0.23 11.75
N ARG A 73 0.91 -0.16 12.31
CA ARG A 73 -0.41 0.30 11.84
C ARG A 73 -0.59 1.80 12.03
N ASP A 74 -0.14 2.36 13.14
CA ASP A 74 -0.28 3.80 13.40
C ASP A 74 0.64 4.65 12.51
N VAL A 75 1.77 4.07 12.08
CA VAL A 75 2.73 4.76 11.22
C VAL A 75 2.32 4.68 9.75
N TYR A 76 1.93 3.49 9.25
CA TYR A 76 1.66 3.25 7.84
C TYR A 76 0.18 3.26 7.44
N HIS A 77 -0.73 2.95 8.37
CA HIS A 77 -2.16 2.76 8.11
C HIS A 77 -3.05 3.80 8.78
N ARG A 78 -2.48 4.91 9.30
CA ARG A 78 -3.32 6.01 9.82
C ARG A 78 -4.24 6.58 8.73
N PRO A 79 -5.46 7.05 9.07
CA PRO A 79 -6.35 7.69 8.11
C PRO A 79 -5.69 8.89 7.42
N PHE A 80 -6.06 9.17 6.18
CA PHE A 80 -5.70 10.43 5.54
C PHE A 80 -6.58 11.55 6.10
N THR A 81 -5.93 12.64 6.47
CA THR A 81 -6.59 13.87 6.93
C THR A 81 -6.64 14.90 5.80
N ALA A 82 -7.50 15.92 5.92
CA ALA A 82 -7.55 17.00 4.93
C ALA A 82 -6.18 17.68 4.74
N ARG A 83 -5.41 17.84 5.82
CA ARG A 83 -4.04 18.36 5.76
C ARG A 83 -3.11 17.46 4.95
N ASP A 84 -3.24 16.14 5.09
CA ASP A 84 -2.45 15.20 4.29
C ASP A 84 -2.78 15.31 2.79
N ASP A 85 -4.04 15.60 2.46
CA ASP A 85 -4.49 15.77 1.08
C ASP A 85 -3.95 17.07 0.46
N ASP A 86 -3.94 18.16 1.24
CA ASP A 86 -3.32 19.44 0.84
C ASP A 86 -1.81 19.27 0.61
N ASP A 87 -1.11 18.61 1.53
CA ASP A 87 0.32 18.33 1.41
C ASP A 87 0.61 17.41 0.22
N LEU A 88 -0.21 16.38 -0.02
CA LEU A 88 -0.11 15.50 -1.17
C LEU A 88 -0.27 16.27 -2.49
N ALA A 89 -1.24 17.18 -2.59
CA ALA A 89 -1.43 18.01 -3.77
C ALA A 89 -0.21 18.90 -4.05
N ARG A 90 0.31 19.57 -3.01
CA ARG A 90 1.54 20.40 -3.11
C ARG A 90 2.74 19.59 -3.57
N LEU A 91 2.94 18.41 -2.97
CA LEU A 91 4.05 17.52 -3.32
C LEU A 91 3.89 16.95 -4.73
N TYR A 92 2.67 16.66 -5.17
CA TYR A 92 2.40 16.20 -6.52
C TYR A 92 2.80 17.24 -7.57
N VAL A 93 2.44 18.52 -7.35
CA VAL A 93 2.85 19.63 -8.22
C VAL A 93 4.37 19.77 -8.23
N ARG A 94 5.02 19.73 -7.06
CA ARG A 94 6.48 19.87 -6.94
C ARG A 94 7.27 18.73 -7.61
N HIS A 95 6.81 17.50 -7.45
CA HIS A 95 7.53 16.30 -7.89
C HIS A 95 6.96 15.69 -9.18
N ALA A 96 5.97 16.32 -9.82
CA ALA A 96 5.32 15.87 -11.05
C ALA A 96 4.92 14.38 -11.01
N GLY A 97 4.31 13.93 -9.91
CA GLY A 97 3.88 12.54 -9.76
C GLY A 97 4.99 11.49 -9.53
N ARG A 98 6.24 11.91 -9.24
CA ARG A 98 7.30 10.99 -8.79
C ARG A 98 7.03 10.46 -7.39
N TRP A 99 6.25 9.37 -7.30
CA TRP A 99 5.76 8.79 -6.05
C TRP A 99 6.84 8.39 -5.04
N ARG A 100 8.04 8.01 -5.51
CA ARG A 100 9.17 7.72 -4.62
C ARG A 100 9.59 8.96 -3.84
N ASP A 101 9.71 10.10 -4.51
CA ASP A 101 10.14 11.35 -3.90
C ASP A 101 9.03 11.92 -3.01
N ILE A 102 7.78 11.87 -3.47
CA ILE A 102 6.61 12.27 -2.66
C ILE A 102 6.55 11.47 -1.35
N SER A 103 6.74 10.14 -1.40
CA SER A 103 6.74 9.32 -0.19
C SER A 103 7.95 9.53 0.73
N ARG A 104 9.05 10.09 0.22
CA ARG A 104 10.20 10.47 1.07
C ARG A 104 9.93 11.76 1.84
N ALA A 105 9.15 12.67 1.25
CA ALA A 105 8.76 13.93 1.87
C ALA A 105 7.72 13.73 2.99
N VAL A 106 6.93 12.65 2.96
CA VAL A 106 5.90 12.36 3.96
C VAL A 106 6.29 11.16 4.82
N HIS A 107 6.63 11.40 6.09
CA HIS A 107 6.98 10.33 7.01
C HIS A 107 5.81 9.33 7.21
N GLY A 108 6.15 8.04 7.31
CA GLY A 108 5.16 6.97 7.52
C GLY A 108 4.28 6.64 6.31
N ARG A 109 4.44 7.30 5.17
CA ARG A 109 3.57 7.05 4.01
C ARG A 109 4.33 6.39 2.88
N THR A 110 3.81 5.27 2.39
CA THR A 110 4.42 4.55 1.27
C THR A 110 4.04 5.17 -0.08
N SER A 111 4.88 4.99 -1.10
CA SER A 111 4.58 5.45 -2.47
C SER A 111 3.25 4.86 -3.00
N ARG A 112 2.90 3.64 -2.59
CA ARG A 112 1.63 2.98 -2.92
C ARG A 112 0.44 3.65 -2.26
N ALA A 113 0.56 3.99 -0.97
CA ALA A 113 -0.48 4.72 -0.24
C ALA A 113 -0.74 6.10 -0.86
N MET A 114 0.33 6.84 -1.16
CA MET A 114 0.23 8.16 -1.80
C MET A 114 -0.43 8.12 -3.18
N ARG A 115 -0.03 7.17 -4.04
CA ARG A 115 -0.65 6.99 -5.35
C ARG A 115 -2.12 6.62 -5.25
N ARG A 116 -2.49 5.76 -4.30
CA ARG A 116 -3.89 5.37 -4.07
C ARG A 116 -4.70 6.59 -3.64
N ARG A 117 -4.23 7.33 -2.63
CA ARG A 117 -4.92 8.52 -2.16
C ARG A 117 -5.11 9.55 -3.26
N TRP A 118 -4.08 9.80 -4.06
CA TRP A 118 -4.19 10.72 -5.20
C TRP A 118 -5.22 10.29 -6.26
N ARG A 119 -5.49 8.99 -6.43
CA ARG A 119 -6.61 8.55 -7.29
C ARG A 119 -7.96 8.89 -6.67
N GLU A 120 -8.14 8.55 -5.40
CA GLU A 120 -9.37 8.92 -4.67
C GLU A 120 -9.64 10.43 -4.71
N LEU A 121 -8.59 11.22 -4.57
CA LEU A 121 -8.67 12.68 -4.59
C LEU A 121 -8.98 13.24 -5.98
N ARG A 122 -8.28 12.76 -7.04
CA ARG A 122 -8.49 13.28 -8.40
C ARG A 122 -9.86 12.90 -8.96
N ASP A 123 -10.42 11.78 -8.52
CA ASP A 123 -11.71 11.29 -9.00
C ASP A 123 -12.88 11.87 -8.15
N SER A 124 -12.57 12.63 -7.09
CA SER A 124 -13.56 13.23 -6.18
C SER A 124 -13.85 14.70 -6.55
N ASP A 125 -15.08 14.95 -7.00
CA ASP A 125 -15.60 16.28 -7.36
C ASP A 125 -15.54 17.30 -6.20
N ALA A 126 -15.75 16.83 -4.97
CA ALA A 126 -15.66 17.64 -3.75
C ALA A 126 -14.22 18.11 -3.41
N PHE A 127 -13.20 17.34 -3.83
CA PHE A 127 -11.80 17.72 -3.65
C PHE A 127 -11.33 18.63 -4.80
N LEU A 128 -11.69 18.31 -6.03
CA LEU A 128 -11.38 19.13 -7.20
C LEU A 128 -12.00 20.53 -7.10
N SER A 129 -13.26 20.66 -6.66
CA SER A 129 -13.92 21.96 -6.44
C SER A 129 -13.24 22.80 -5.35
N LYS A 130 -12.55 22.18 -4.39
CA LYS A 130 -11.74 22.87 -3.36
C LYS A 130 -10.41 23.40 -3.90
N LEU A 131 -9.75 22.62 -4.76
CA LEU A 131 -8.46 23.00 -5.38
C LEU A 131 -8.63 23.99 -6.55
N TRP A 132 -9.73 23.86 -7.28
CA TRP A 132 -10.10 24.70 -8.40
C TRP A 132 -11.39 25.47 -8.05
N ARG A 133 -11.29 26.44 -7.14
CA ARG A 133 -12.31 27.49 -7.11
C ARG A 133 -12.10 28.32 -8.38
N PRO A 134 -13.05 28.35 -9.34
CA PRO A 134 -12.96 29.33 -10.41
C PRO A 134 -12.85 30.71 -9.75
N ARG A 135 -11.87 31.50 -10.19
CA ARG A 135 -11.68 32.88 -9.72
C ARG A 135 -13.04 33.58 -9.90
N PRO A 136 -13.63 34.22 -8.87
CA PRO A 136 -14.92 34.87 -9.04
C PRO A 136 -14.82 35.84 -10.23
N PRO A 137 -15.84 35.86 -11.11
CA PRO A 137 -15.82 36.79 -12.23
C PRO A 137 -15.60 38.20 -11.69
N PRO A 138 -14.84 39.05 -12.40
CA PRO A 138 -14.67 40.44 -11.99
C PRO A 138 -16.06 41.07 -11.81
N PRO A 139 -16.24 41.98 -10.83
CA PRO A 139 -17.52 42.64 -10.64
C PRO A 139 -17.96 43.27 -11.96
N ALA A 140 -19.23 43.10 -12.31
CA ALA A 140 -19.79 43.69 -13.52
C ALA A 140 -19.51 45.20 -13.51
N PRO A 141 -19.18 45.82 -14.67
CA PRO A 141 -19.10 47.27 -14.74
C PRO A 141 -20.44 47.82 -14.24
N TRP A 142 -20.37 48.81 -13.35
CA TRP A 142 -21.54 49.51 -12.84
C TRP A 142 -22.35 49.99 -14.04
N THR A 143 -23.52 49.42 -14.25
CA THR A 143 -24.46 49.94 -15.25
C THR A 143 -25.25 51.02 -14.56
N ASP A 144 -24.97 52.28 -14.86
CA ASP A 144 -25.87 53.39 -14.56
C ASP A 144 -27.19 53.11 -15.27
N ALA A 145 -28.16 52.56 -14.54
CA ALA A 145 -29.54 52.51 -14.96
C ALA A 145 -30.17 53.87 -14.65
N GLY A 146 -29.99 54.81 -15.57
CA GLY A 146 -30.52 56.17 -15.45
C GLY A 146 -30.60 56.87 -16.80
N ALA A 147 -31.64 56.57 -17.57
CA ALA A 147 -32.33 57.49 -18.48
C ALA A 147 -33.66 56.88 -18.92
#